data_AF-A0A497NBH9-F1
#
_entry.id   AF-A0A497NBH9-F1
#
_cell.length_a   1.000
_cell.length_b   1.000
_cell.length_c   1.000
_cell.angle_alpha   90.00
_cell.angle_beta   90.00
_cell.angle_gamma   90.00
#
_symmetry.space_group_name_H-M   'P 1'
#
loop_
_entity.id
_entity.type
_entity.pdbx_description
1 polymer ?
#
loop_
_entity_poly.entity_id
_entity_poly.type
_entity_poly.pdbx_seq_one_letter_code
_entity_poly.pdbx_strand_id
1 'polypeptide(L)'
;DVFGKVKDGTFVGDNLATALQRKTGTGAVIDGGIRDFQGIMKLDIVIFCRGVHPTAITDTTLVWINIPVRIGEATVLPGDVVLGTPTGVIFIPPHLVEEVVEKSEEIRLRDRFGKQRLREGRYTPGQIDSKWTEEIERDFKNWLKEIKAKGR
;
A
#
# COMPACT_ATOMS: atom_id res chain seq x y z
N ASP A 1 -10.96 -10.38 9.19
CA ASP A 1 -11.05 -11.39 8.12
C ASP A 1 -12.41 -12.07 8.24
N VAL A 2 -13.22 -12.04 7.18
CA VAL A 2 -14.48 -12.80 7.08
C VAL A 2 -14.38 -13.82 5.95
N PHE A 3 -13.17 -14.31 5.70
CA PHE A 3 -12.81 -15.33 4.73
C PHE A 3 -13.24 -14.98 3.29
N GLY A 4 -13.14 -13.69 2.95
CA GLY A 4 -13.49 -13.16 1.63
C GLY A 4 -15.00 -13.12 1.34
N LYS A 5 -15.86 -13.37 2.33
CA LYS A 5 -17.32 -13.36 2.17
C LYS A 5 -17.81 -11.93 1.84
N VAL A 6 -18.43 -11.77 0.67
CA VAL A 6 -19.01 -10.48 0.24
C VAL A 6 -20.50 -10.41 0.57
N LYS A 7 -21.33 -11.25 -0.06
CA LYS A 7 -22.73 -11.39 0.32
C LYS A 7 -22.82 -11.96 1.73
N ASP A 8 -23.55 -11.26 2.59
CA ASP A 8 -23.79 -11.60 4.00
C ASP A 8 -22.51 -11.55 4.86
N GLY A 9 -21.43 -11.00 4.32
CA GLY A 9 -20.13 -10.80 4.96
C GLY A 9 -19.70 -9.33 4.98
N THR A 10 -20.67 -8.40 4.96
CA THR A 10 -20.42 -6.96 4.95
C THR A 10 -20.05 -6.46 6.35
N PHE A 11 -18.78 -6.56 6.72
CA PHE A 11 -18.33 -6.27 8.08
C PHE A 11 -18.35 -4.78 8.42
N VAL A 12 -18.11 -3.91 7.44
CA VAL A 12 -18.08 -2.45 7.62
C VAL A 12 -19.22 -1.80 6.84
N GLY A 13 -19.94 -0.91 7.54
CA GLY A 13 -20.86 0.08 6.98
C GLY A 13 -20.43 1.51 7.37
N ASP A 14 -21.24 2.50 7.04
CA ASP A 14 -20.92 3.92 7.21
C ASP A 14 -20.68 4.35 8.66
N ASN A 15 -21.44 3.83 9.61
CA ASN A 15 -21.28 4.13 11.04
C ASN A 15 -19.92 3.66 11.57
N LEU A 16 -19.51 2.45 11.21
CA LEU A 16 -18.21 1.92 11.61
C LEU A 16 -17.06 2.63 10.89
N ALA A 17 -17.24 2.95 9.60
CA ALA A 17 -16.27 3.76 8.85
C ALA A 17 -16.09 5.16 9.48
N THR A 18 -17.17 5.79 9.93
CA THR A 18 -17.14 7.08 10.64
C THR A 18 -16.37 6.96 11.96
N ALA A 19 -16.61 5.88 12.72
CA ALA A 19 -15.87 5.62 13.95
C ALA A 19 -14.37 5.38 13.71
N LEU A 20 -14.03 4.63 12.65
CA LEU A 20 -12.65 4.40 12.23
C LEU A 20 -11.96 5.72 11.86
N GLN A 21 -12.61 6.53 11.03
CA GLN A 21 -12.07 7.83 10.62
C GLN A 21 -11.73 8.70 11.82
N ARG A 22 -12.67 8.83 12.77
CA ARG A 22 -12.46 9.61 13.99
C ARG A 22 -11.32 9.07 14.86
N LYS A 23 -11.16 7.75 14.93
CA LYS A 23 -10.21 7.10 15.86
C LYS A 23 -8.80 6.99 15.29
N THR A 24 -8.66 6.65 14.02
CA THR A 24 -7.36 6.36 13.40
C THR A 24 -6.94 7.39 12.36
N GLY A 25 -7.89 8.06 11.71
CA GLY A 25 -7.63 8.99 10.62
C GLY A 25 -7.03 8.36 9.36
N THR A 26 -7.00 7.02 9.26
CA THR A 26 -6.31 6.31 8.17
C THR A 26 -7.26 5.47 7.33
N GLY A 27 -7.69 4.32 7.86
CA GLY A 27 -8.37 3.33 7.05
C GLY A 27 -8.54 1.95 7.67
N ALA A 28 -9.01 1.03 6.84
CA ALA A 28 -9.12 -0.39 7.17
C ALA A 28 -8.92 -1.28 5.93
N VAL A 29 -8.43 -2.49 6.16
CA VAL A 29 -8.37 -3.56 5.17
C VAL A 29 -9.28 -4.69 5.63
N ILE A 30 -10.22 -5.06 4.76
CA ILE A 30 -11.28 -6.01 5.07
C ILE A 30 -11.21 -7.14 4.05
N ASP A 31 -10.84 -8.35 4.49
CA ASP A 31 -10.97 -9.54 3.65
C ASP A 31 -12.44 -10.02 3.65
N GLY A 32 -13.28 -9.25 2.97
CA GLY A 32 -14.73 -9.39 2.96
C GLY A 32 -15.45 -8.22 2.29
N GLY A 33 -16.78 -8.25 2.37
CA GLY A 33 -17.64 -7.21 1.83
C GLY A 33 -17.73 -5.95 2.70
N ILE A 34 -18.20 -4.87 2.11
CA ILE A 34 -18.71 -3.68 2.82
C ILE A 34 -20.12 -3.34 2.34
N ARG A 35 -20.85 -2.59 3.17
CA ARG A 35 -22.16 -2.01 2.83
C ARG A 35 -22.13 -0.49 2.99
N ASP A 36 -23.24 0.16 2.68
CA ASP A 36 -23.40 1.62 2.82
C ASP A 36 -22.33 2.42 2.06
N PHE A 37 -21.91 1.90 0.90
CA PHE A 37 -20.79 2.43 0.11
C PHE A 37 -20.94 3.92 -0.22
N GLN A 38 -22.15 4.37 -0.55
CA GLN A 38 -22.42 5.78 -0.82
C GLN A 38 -22.17 6.69 0.39
N GLY A 39 -22.38 6.20 1.61
CA GLY A 39 -22.06 6.92 2.84
C GLY A 39 -20.55 6.92 3.08
N ILE A 40 -19.91 5.76 2.92
CA ILE A 40 -18.45 5.60 3.07
C ILE A 40 -17.68 6.51 2.10
N MET A 41 -18.11 6.63 0.84
CA MET A 41 -17.45 7.47 -0.16
C MET A 41 -17.45 8.98 0.16
N LYS A 42 -18.27 9.42 1.14
CA LYS A 42 -18.29 10.81 1.61
C LYS A 42 -17.32 11.05 2.77
N LEU A 43 -16.75 10.00 3.33
CA LEU A 43 -15.78 10.07 4.41
C LEU A 43 -14.37 10.18 3.81
N ASP A 44 -13.50 10.90 4.52
CA ASP A 44 -12.07 10.98 4.23
C ASP A 44 -11.35 9.82 4.95
N ILE A 45 -11.55 8.60 4.43
CA ILE A 45 -10.98 7.35 4.94
C ILE A 45 -10.73 6.39 3.79
N VAL A 46 -9.66 5.60 3.88
CA VAL A 46 -9.34 4.57 2.87
C VAL A 46 -9.80 3.19 3.34
N ILE A 47 -10.65 2.53 2.56
CA ILE A 47 -11.08 1.15 2.84
C ILE A 47 -10.76 0.24 1.67
N PHE A 48 -9.96 -0.79 1.94
CA PHE A 48 -9.74 -1.90 1.01
C PHE A 48 -10.69 -3.04 1.37
N CYS A 49 -11.44 -3.54 0.38
CA CYS A 49 -12.41 -4.60 0.56
C CYS A 49 -12.48 -5.52 -0.66
N ARG A 50 -13.14 -6.68 -0.52
CA ARG A 50 -13.36 -7.62 -1.63
C ARG A 50 -14.52 -7.23 -2.54
N GLY A 51 -15.48 -6.45 -2.01
CA GLY A 51 -16.64 -6.03 -2.78
C GLY A 51 -17.66 -5.27 -1.94
N VAL A 52 -18.67 -4.76 -2.61
CA VAL A 52 -19.78 -4.03 -2.01
C VAL A 52 -21.05 -4.87 -2.13
N HIS A 53 -21.82 -4.99 -1.05
CA HIS A 53 -23.12 -5.67 -1.05
C HIS A 53 -24.08 -5.00 -0.06
N PRO A 54 -25.40 -4.97 -0.32
CA PRO A 54 -26.35 -4.31 0.59
C PRO A 54 -26.81 -5.17 1.78
N THR A 55 -26.50 -6.47 1.80
CA THR A 55 -26.95 -7.34 2.91
C THR A 55 -26.25 -6.96 4.21
N ALA A 56 -26.85 -7.32 5.34
CA ALA A 56 -26.19 -7.23 6.63
C ALA A 56 -25.25 -8.42 6.82
N ILE A 57 -24.30 -8.30 7.74
CA ILE A 57 -23.50 -9.44 8.18
C ILE A 57 -24.40 -10.50 8.83
N THR A 58 -24.34 -11.74 8.33
CA THR A 58 -25.05 -12.89 8.88
C THR A 58 -24.11 -14.09 8.93
N ASP A 59 -24.42 -15.07 9.78
CA ASP A 59 -23.69 -16.34 9.86
C ASP A 59 -22.17 -16.15 10.04
N THR A 60 -21.79 -15.16 10.85
CA THR A 60 -20.40 -14.83 11.18
C THR A 60 -20.36 -14.29 12.60
N THR A 61 -19.42 -14.79 13.39
CA THR A 61 -19.21 -14.38 14.79
C THR A 61 -17.76 -13.96 14.98
N LEU A 62 -17.55 -12.87 15.71
CA LEU A 62 -16.20 -12.46 16.11
C LEU A 62 -15.65 -13.47 17.12
N VAL A 63 -14.58 -14.17 16.75
CA VAL A 63 -13.96 -15.18 17.62
C VAL A 63 -12.72 -14.65 18.32
N TRP A 64 -11.89 -13.87 17.62
CA TRP A 64 -10.59 -13.41 18.10
C TRP A 64 -10.26 -12.00 17.66
N ILE A 65 -9.41 -11.32 18.43
CA ILE A 65 -8.84 -10.00 18.14
C ILE A 65 -7.34 -10.09 18.39
N ASN A 66 -6.53 -9.36 17.62
CA ASN A 66 -5.07 -9.36 17.73
C ASN A 66 -4.44 -10.75 17.64
N ILE A 67 -4.90 -11.55 16.67
CA ILE A 67 -4.29 -12.81 16.29
C ILE A 67 -3.70 -12.72 14.88
N PRO A 68 -2.77 -13.61 14.51
CA PRO A 68 -2.39 -13.81 13.12
C PRO A 68 -3.62 -14.14 12.26
N VAL A 69 -3.78 -13.45 11.14
CA VAL A 69 -4.84 -13.70 10.15
C VAL A 69 -4.25 -13.84 8.76
N ARG A 70 -5.01 -14.39 7.82
CA ARG A 70 -4.64 -14.41 6.41
C ARG A 70 -5.50 -13.39 5.67
N ILE A 71 -4.89 -12.49 4.91
CA ILE A 71 -5.59 -11.57 4.00
C ILE A 71 -5.05 -11.81 2.59
N GLY A 72 -5.89 -12.41 1.74
CA GLY A 72 -5.45 -12.90 0.43
C GLY A 72 -4.33 -13.94 0.55
N GLU A 73 -3.13 -13.59 0.10
CA GLU A 73 -1.96 -14.46 0.15
C GLU A 73 -1.01 -14.17 1.33
N ALA A 74 -1.20 -13.04 2.01
CA ALA A 74 -0.35 -12.61 3.10
C ALA A 74 -0.83 -13.15 4.45
N THR A 75 0.12 -13.62 5.26
CA THR A 75 -0.07 -13.78 6.70
C THR A 75 0.18 -12.43 7.35
N VAL A 76 -0.81 -11.91 8.07
CA VAL A 76 -0.77 -10.60 8.72
C VAL A 76 -0.70 -10.81 10.22
N LEU A 77 0.27 -10.17 10.85
CA LEU A 77 0.47 -10.21 12.29
C LEU A 77 0.02 -8.88 12.93
N PRO A 78 -0.47 -8.91 14.18
CA PRO A 78 -0.69 -7.68 14.92
C PRO A 78 0.59 -6.87 15.04
N GLY A 79 0.54 -5.59 14.64
CA GLY A 79 1.69 -4.68 14.63
C GLY A 79 2.36 -4.52 13.27
N ASP A 80 1.97 -5.28 12.25
CA ASP A 80 2.42 -5.05 10.88
C ASP A 80 2.01 -3.65 10.38
N VAL A 81 2.91 -3.00 9.66
CA VAL A 81 2.63 -1.74 8.98
C VAL A 81 1.91 -2.04 7.67
N VAL A 82 0.79 -1.36 7.45
CA VAL A 82 -0.04 -1.55 6.27
C VAL A 82 0.19 -0.40 5.29
N LEU A 83 0.66 -0.72 4.09
CA LEU A 83 0.76 0.21 2.97
C LEU A 83 -0.32 -0.11 1.94
N GLY A 84 -1.31 0.77 1.84
CA GLY A 84 -2.35 0.70 0.82
C GLY A 84 -2.06 1.61 -0.36
N THR A 85 -2.11 1.07 -1.58
CA THR A 85 -1.99 1.80 -2.83
C THR A 85 -3.13 1.43 -3.78
N PRO A 86 -3.38 2.19 -4.86
CA PRO A 86 -4.38 1.79 -5.85
C PRO A 86 -4.14 0.41 -6.50
N THR A 87 -2.91 -0.10 -6.44
CA THR A 87 -2.56 -1.42 -6.98
C THR A 87 -2.78 -2.55 -5.98
N GLY A 88 -2.95 -2.26 -4.69
CA GLY A 88 -3.20 -3.27 -3.67
C GLY A 88 -2.73 -2.88 -2.27
N VAL A 89 -2.59 -3.89 -1.42
CA VAL A 89 -2.21 -3.75 -0.01
C VAL A 89 -0.95 -4.58 0.25
N ILE A 90 0.02 -3.97 0.93
CA ILE A 90 1.26 -4.61 1.38
C ILE A 90 1.30 -4.57 2.90
N PHE A 91 1.61 -5.71 3.51
CA PHE A 91 1.83 -5.83 4.96
C PHE A 91 3.33 -5.98 5.21
N ILE A 92 3.88 -5.09 6.03
CA ILE A 92 5.32 -4.99 6.30
C ILE A 92 5.55 -5.32 7.77
N PRO A 93 6.32 -6.39 8.08
CA PRO A 93 6.68 -6.70 9.45
C PRO A 93 7.39 -5.53 10.12
N PRO A 94 7.06 -5.18 11.38
CA PRO A 94 7.54 -3.95 12.02
C PRO A 94 9.06 -3.86 12.09
N HIS A 95 9.75 -5.00 12.26
CA HIS A 95 11.21 -5.07 12.32
C HIS A 95 11.92 -4.88 10.96
N LEU A 96 11.17 -4.90 9.85
CA LEU A 96 11.71 -4.68 8.50
C LEU A 96 11.37 -3.29 7.94
N VAL A 97 10.56 -2.49 8.65
CA VAL A 97 10.03 -1.23 8.13
C VAL A 97 11.15 -0.27 7.73
N GLU A 98 12.15 -0.09 8.58
CA GLU A 98 13.28 0.80 8.32
C GLU A 98 14.05 0.38 7.05
N GLU A 99 14.42 -0.90 6.97
CA GLU A 99 15.11 -1.46 5.80
C GLU A 99 14.29 -1.30 4.51
N VAL A 100 12.98 -1.55 4.57
CA VAL A 100 12.08 -1.40 3.42
C VAL A 100 12.02 0.06 2.98
N VAL A 101 11.91 1.00 3.92
CA VAL A 101 11.89 2.44 3.61
C VAL A 101 13.19 2.84 2.93
N GLU A 102 14.34 2.57 3.53
CA GLU A 102 15.65 2.96 2.98
C GLU A 102 15.87 2.41 1.57
N LYS A 103 15.64 1.11 1.37
CA LYS A 103 15.76 0.48 0.05
C LYS A 103 14.77 1.05 -0.95
N SER A 104 13.54 1.32 -0.55
CA SER A 104 12.53 1.90 -1.43
C SER A 104 12.91 3.30 -1.90
N GLU A 105 13.55 4.10 -1.04
CA GLU A 105 14.02 5.44 -1.42
C GLU A 105 15.16 5.39 -2.44
N GLU A 106 16.11 4.47 -2.25
CA GLU A 106 17.20 4.23 -3.20
C GLU A 106 16.66 3.80 -4.57
N ILE A 107 15.75 2.82 -4.59
CA ILE A 107 15.10 2.35 -5.82
C ILE A 107 14.35 3.50 -6.50
N ARG A 108 13.58 4.29 -5.74
CA ARG A 108 12.85 5.46 -6.26
C ARG A 108 13.79 6.50 -6.89
N LEU A 109 14.95 6.75 -6.28
CA LEU A 109 15.94 7.67 -6.84
C LEU A 109 16.54 7.14 -8.14
N ARG A 110 16.91 5.86 -8.18
CA ARG A 110 17.41 5.21 -9.39
C ARG A 110 16.38 5.21 -10.52
N ASP A 111 15.13 4.88 -10.23
CA ASP A 111 14.03 4.90 -11.20
C ASP A 111 13.78 6.31 -11.75
N ARG A 112 13.80 7.35 -10.90
CA ARG A 112 13.70 8.75 -11.35
C ARG A 112 14.84 9.14 -12.28
N PHE A 113 16.08 8.78 -11.92
CA PHE A 113 17.24 9.03 -12.77
C PHE A 113 17.11 8.32 -14.12
N GLY A 114 16.77 7.02 -14.10
CA GLY A 114 16.60 6.21 -15.29
C GLY A 114 15.55 6.82 -16.23
N LYS A 115 14.34 7.10 -15.71
CA LYS A 115 13.27 7.75 -16.47
C LYS A 115 13.68 9.10 -17.05
N GLN A 116 14.45 9.90 -16.32
CA GLN A 116 14.95 11.16 -16.83
C GLN A 116 15.94 10.95 -17.99
N ARG A 117 16.96 10.09 -17.82
CA ARG A 117 17.97 9.83 -18.87
C ARG A 117 17.39 9.17 -20.11
N LEU A 118 16.37 8.33 -19.96
CA LEU A 118 15.62 7.77 -21.09
C LEU A 118 14.91 8.86 -21.89
N ARG A 119 14.26 9.82 -21.22
CA ARG A 119 13.62 10.97 -21.90
C ARG A 119 14.62 11.87 -22.62
N GLU A 120 15.82 12.01 -22.06
CA GLU A 120 16.93 12.76 -22.67
C GLU A 120 17.61 12.00 -23.81
N GLY A 121 17.28 10.72 -24.03
CA GLY A 121 17.91 9.88 -25.04
C GLY A 121 19.37 9.50 -24.74
N ARG A 122 19.83 9.69 -23.49
CA ARG A 122 21.22 9.43 -23.10
C ARG A 122 21.55 7.95 -22.98
N TYR A 123 20.57 7.15 -22.56
CA TYR A 123 20.67 5.70 -22.42
C TYR A 123 19.46 5.02 -23.05
N THR A 124 19.60 3.74 -23.36
CA THR A 124 18.52 2.89 -23.84
C THR A 124 17.79 2.21 -22.66
N PRO A 125 16.52 1.79 -22.83
CA PRO A 125 15.80 1.04 -21.79
C PRO A 125 16.58 -0.18 -21.28
N GLY A 126 17.18 -0.96 -22.20
CA GLY A 126 17.97 -2.14 -21.83
C GLY A 126 19.20 -1.82 -20.97
N GLN A 127 19.81 -0.65 -21.13
CA GLN A 127 20.93 -0.22 -20.28
C GLN A 127 20.46 0.19 -18.87
N ILE A 128 19.27 0.77 -18.75
CA ILE A 128 18.70 1.22 -17.47
C ILE A 128 18.10 0.07 -16.68
N ASP A 129 17.48 -0.90 -17.34
CA ASP A 129 16.80 -2.04 -16.70
C ASP A 129 17.76 -3.21 -16.37
N SER A 130 19.04 -3.10 -16.73
CA SER A 130 20.07 -4.09 -16.43
C SER A 130 21.05 -3.59 -15.36
N LYS A 131 22.05 -4.42 -15.01
CA LYS A 131 23.10 -4.00 -14.09
C LYS A 131 23.86 -2.81 -14.70
N TRP A 132 23.81 -1.67 -14.03
CA TRP A 132 24.44 -0.44 -14.50
C TRP A 132 25.96 -0.59 -14.62
N THR A 133 26.49 -0.08 -15.73
CA THR A 133 27.93 0.04 -15.94
C THR A 133 28.52 1.10 -15.01
N GLU A 134 29.84 1.11 -14.83
CA GLU A 134 30.52 2.14 -14.04
C GLU A 134 30.25 3.56 -14.56
N GLU A 135 30.02 3.71 -15.86
CA GLU A 135 29.65 4.99 -16.47
C GLU A 135 28.29 5.47 -15.97
N ILE A 136 27.27 4.60 -16.01
CA ILE A 136 25.91 4.93 -15.57
C ILE A 136 25.89 5.19 -14.06
N GLU A 137 26.62 4.38 -13.27
CA GLU A 137 26.76 4.59 -11.82
C GLU A 137 27.43 5.94 -11.50
N ARG A 138 28.42 6.35 -12.29
CA ARG A 138 29.05 7.67 -12.15
C ARG A 138 28.09 8.80 -12.50
N ASP A 139 27.32 8.66 -13.57
CA ASP A 139 26.31 9.64 -13.97
C ASP A 139 25.22 9.77 -12.91
N PHE A 140 24.73 8.65 -12.35
CA PHE A 140 23.77 8.65 -11.25
C PHE A 140 24.30 9.40 -10.02
N LYS A 141 25.55 9.16 -9.62
CA LYS A 141 26.19 9.88 -8.50
C LYS A 141 26.28 11.39 -8.75
N ASN A 142 26.57 11.81 -9.98
CA ASN A 142 26.61 13.23 -10.34
C ASN A 142 25.21 13.84 -10.32
N TRP A 143 24.23 13.17 -10.91
CA TRP A 143 22.82 13.56 -10.89
C TRP A 143 22.27 13.72 -9.46
N LEU A 144 22.63 12.81 -8.54
CA LEU A 144 22.27 12.94 -7.12
C LEU A 144 22.81 14.21 -6.48
N LYS A 145 24.05 14.62 -6.81
CA LYS A 145 24.63 15.88 -6.31
C LYS A 145 23.89 17.09 -6.84
N GLU A 146 23.54 17.08 -8.13
CA GLU A 146 22.79 18.17 -8.76
C GLU A 146 21.39 18.35 -8.14
N ILE A 147 20.66 17.26 -7.89
CA ILE A 147 19.35 17.34 -7.25
C ILE A 147 19.46 17.84 -5.81
N LYS A 148 20.44 17.35 -5.04
CA LYS A 148 20.68 17.83 -3.67
C LYS A 148 21.04 19.32 -3.65
N ALA A 149 21.75 19.81 -4.67
CA ALA A 149 22.08 21.23 -4.79
C ALA A 149 20.87 22.09 -5.18
N LYS A 150 19.95 21.58 -6.02
CA LYS A 150 18.71 22.28 -6.43
C LYS A 150 17.59 22.23 -5.38
N GLY A 151 17.63 21.26 -4.47
CA GLY A 151 16.63 21.05 -3.41
C GLY A 151 16.94 21.78 -2.09
N ARG A 152 17.86 22.75 -2.11
CA ARG A 152 18.10 23.70 -1.01
C ARG A 152 17.56 25.07 -1.39
#